data_AF-A0A170UEK0-F1
#
_entry.id   AF-A0A170UEK0-F1
#
_cell.length_a   1.000
_cell.length_b   1.000
_cell.length_c   1.000
_cell.angle_alpha   90.00
_cell.angle_beta   90.00
_cell.angle_gamma   90.00
#
_symmetry.space_group_name_H-M   'P 1'
#
loop_
_entity.id
_entity.type
_entity.pdbx_description
1 polymer ?
#
loop_
_entity_poly.entity_id
_entity_poly.type
_entity_poly.pdbx_seq_one_letter_code
_entity_poly.pdbx_strand_id
1 'polypeptide(L)'
;MSLDAFGDPAGRPQWGLVHPLRQRVTMHLPRCQVCAEPVPCRGGVLFLETASRIEGPGPLRTAQPPVCREHARMAVERCPRLGRHGYIALRATRCPLHGVIGTRYRCGENGLRAFAGTEDTLPCNHPQIGWFLALQLVRELREYDVVHLDDLAPWTTGSGPSCTSNPSISRTPSARAGEGDRPLVKNVPSTTPQNTDADSAEQRLRDQMVQRLIELGAARSPRVVAAFRTVPRHLATPDVPLERAYDAEYAAVTKKDATGVDISSVSAPRVQAMQIEQAGIEPGMSVLEIGSGGVNAAYLAEMTGGEGRVVTMDIDGDVTRRATDFLETTGYDRTVTVVTADGELGAPEYAPYDRIVVTVQAADIPPAWISQLAAGGRLVVPLRMRGMTRSIAFVRDGTRLVSDRVELCGFVPMQGAGENRMRLAVLHDAAGEEIALRLDDHPDPDTRALRDALSTPRAQTWSGVTVAGEESLEHLDLWLATALDNLPLMAAKPAARERGLVASASPIGVPTLVDGASFAYRTSRRTDHPDRFELGAIGHGPQGKAVAERLAAEIRAWDRDHRGHRAHIEVHPAGTPDSQLPSGRVIERRHTRVVISWP
;
A
#
# COMPACT_ATOMS: atom_id res chain seq x y z
N MET A 1 10.43 15.71 -13.30
CA MET A 1 11.43 16.65 -13.85
C MET A 1 12.02 15.94 -15.05
N SER A 2 12.13 16.60 -16.19
CA SER A 2 13.03 16.09 -17.23
C SER A 2 14.46 16.21 -16.68
N LEU A 3 15.33 15.24 -17.00
CA LEU A 3 16.73 15.25 -16.65
C LEU A 3 17.53 15.07 -17.94
N ASP A 4 18.65 15.78 -18.06
CA ASP A 4 19.47 15.74 -19.27
C ASP A 4 20.44 14.57 -19.27
N ALA A 5 21.23 14.49 -20.34
CA ALA A 5 22.35 13.58 -20.54
C ALA A 5 23.14 13.15 -19.28
N PHE A 6 23.41 14.07 -18.36
CA PHE A 6 24.42 13.90 -17.31
C PHE A 6 23.83 13.72 -15.90
N GLY A 7 22.51 13.91 -15.75
CA GLY A 7 21.83 13.84 -14.46
C GLY A 7 21.14 15.13 -14.05
N ASP A 8 21.39 16.22 -14.77
CA ASP A 8 20.98 17.55 -14.38
C ASP A 8 19.54 17.88 -14.80
N PRO A 9 18.82 18.77 -14.08
CA PRO A 9 17.45 19.15 -14.45
C PRO A 9 17.35 19.78 -15.85
N ALA A 10 16.75 19.06 -16.79
CA ALA A 10 16.49 19.53 -18.14
C ALA A 10 15.25 20.44 -18.21
N GLY A 11 15.39 21.55 -18.93
CA GLY A 11 14.37 22.58 -19.10
C GLY A 11 14.75 23.91 -18.43
N ARG A 12 14.22 25.02 -18.93
CA ARG A 12 14.51 26.35 -18.35
C ARG A 12 13.82 26.48 -16.99
N PRO A 13 14.54 26.74 -15.87
CA PRO A 13 13.92 26.87 -14.56
C PRO A 13 12.94 28.04 -14.52
N GLN A 14 11.68 27.75 -14.15
CA GLN A 14 10.62 28.74 -13.96
C GLN A 14 10.73 29.35 -12.56
N TRP A 15 11.69 30.26 -12.39
CA TRP A 15 11.94 30.95 -11.12
C TRP A 15 10.68 31.68 -10.64
N GLY A 16 10.17 31.28 -9.47
CA GLY A 16 8.91 31.78 -8.89
C GLY A 16 7.78 30.76 -8.85
N LEU A 17 7.85 29.69 -9.65
CA LEU A 17 6.89 28.58 -9.61
C LEU A 17 7.48 27.40 -8.83
N VAL A 18 6.96 27.14 -7.63
CA VAL A 18 7.37 26.01 -6.79
C VAL A 18 6.35 24.88 -6.95
N HIS A 19 6.78 23.74 -7.49
CA HIS A 19 5.91 22.57 -7.71
C HIS A 19 5.30 22.06 -6.38
N PRO A 20 3.96 22.09 -6.18
CA PRO A 20 3.35 21.86 -4.85
C PRO A 20 3.73 20.53 -4.19
N LEU A 21 3.65 19.41 -4.91
CA LEU A 21 4.02 18.09 -4.37
C LEU A 21 5.50 18.03 -3.92
N ARG A 22 6.39 18.67 -4.67
CA ARG A 22 7.83 18.69 -4.41
C ARG A 22 8.17 19.59 -3.22
N GLN A 23 7.47 20.73 -3.12
CA GLN A 23 7.49 21.61 -1.96
C GLN A 23 7.02 20.85 -0.71
N ARG A 24 5.90 20.13 -0.80
CA ARG A 24 5.37 19.28 0.28
C ARG A 24 6.38 18.23 0.75
N VAL A 25 6.96 17.43 -0.14
CA VAL A 25 7.93 16.38 0.23
C VAL A 25 9.19 16.98 0.86
N THR A 26 9.78 18.01 0.25
CA THR A 26 11.02 18.63 0.73
C THR A 26 10.83 19.36 2.05
N MET A 27 9.65 19.97 2.24
CA MET A 27 9.22 20.56 3.51
C MET A 27 8.79 19.54 4.55
N HIS A 28 8.36 18.33 4.24
CA HIS A 28 8.17 17.29 5.28
C HIS A 28 9.51 16.73 5.78
N LEU A 29 10.50 16.53 4.89
CA LEU A 29 11.67 15.67 5.12
C LEU A 29 13.05 16.35 5.20
N PRO A 30 13.13 17.62 5.57
CA PRO A 30 14.28 18.48 5.24
C PRO A 30 15.15 18.02 4.04
N ARG A 31 14.56 17.94 2.83
CA ARG A 31 15.29 17.56 1.60
C ARG A 31 15.58 18.77 0.73
N CYS A 32 16.66 18.73 -0.04
CA CYS A 32 16.97 19.76 -1.01
C CYS A 32 15.90 19.81 -2.12
N GLN A 33 15.37 21.00 -2.41
CA GLN A 33 14.39 21.24 -3.47
C GLN A 33 14.87 20.84 -4.87
N VAL A 34 16.18 20.75 -5.13
CA VAL A 34 16.72 20.54 -6.49
C VAL A 34 17.22 19.10 -6.71
N CYS A 35 17.98 18.49 -5.79
CA CYS A 35 18.34 17.07 -5.91
C CYS A 35 17.43 16.09 -5.15
N ALA A 36 16.53 16.56 -4.28
CA ALA A 36 15.73 15.72 -3.37
C ALA A 36 16.54 14.87 -2.36
N GLU A 37 17.85 15.09 -2.24
CA GLU A 37 18.68 14.44 -1.22
C GLU A 37 18.43 15.02 0.20
N PRO A 38 18.63 14.24 1.28
CA PRO A 38 18.48 14.71 2.65
C PRO A 38 19.49 15.81 2.99
N VAL A 39 19.04 16.87 3.66
CA VAL A 39 19.92 17.87 4.26
C VAL A 39 20.34 17.38 5.66
N PRO A 40 21.64 17.21 5.96
CA PRO A 40 22.09 16.52 7.16
C PRO A 40 21.84 17.31 8.45
N CYS A 41 21.23 16.66 9.43
CA CYS A 41 20.77 17.29 10.67
C CYS A 41 21.84 17.91 11.56
N ARG A 42 23.03 17.30 11.65
CA ARG A 42 24.07 17.74 12.59
C ARG A 42 24.68 19.11 12.23
N GLY A 43 24.43 19.62 11.02
CA GLY A 43 24.82 20.96 10.58
C GLY A 43 23.66 21.96 10.48
N GLY A 44 22.42 21.57 10.80
CA GLY A 44 21.22 22.38 10.54
C GLY A 44 20.76 22.36 9.07
N VAL A 45 19.49 22.70 8.87
CA VAL A 45 18.81 22.70 7.57
C VAL A 45 19.00 24.07 6.91
N LEU A 46 19.52 24.09 5.68
CA LEU A 46 19.79 25.31 4.93
C LEU A 46 18.57 25.76 4.12
N PHE A 47 18.18 27.02 4.30
CA PHE A 47 17.13 27.72 3.55
C PHE A 47 17.72 28.95 2.85
N LEU A 48 17.13 29.34 1.72
CA LEU A 48 17.41 30.61 1.05
C LEU A 48 16.15 31.49 1.07
N GLU A 49 16.30 32.72 1.54
CA GLU A 49 15.28 33.76 1.49
C GLU A 49 15.81 35.02 0.80
N THR A 50 14.93 35.95 0.43
CA THR A 50 15.35 37.29 -0.02
C THR A 50 15.85 38.12 1.15
N ALA A 51 16.89 38.94 0.95
CA ALA A 51 17.54 39.68 2.05
C ALA A 51 16.59 40.58 2.88
N SER A 52 15.49 41.05 2.27
CA SER A 52 14.45 41.86 2.93
C SER A 52 13.53 41.11 3.91
N ARG A 53 13.73 39.80 4.17
CA ARG A 53 12.86 38.98 5.03
C ARG A 53 13.20 38.98 6.52
N ILE A 54 14.37 39.49 6.93
CA ILE A 54 14.73 39.58 8.35
C ILE A 54 14.41 40.99 8.87
N GLU A 55 13.30 41.09 9.61
CA GLU A 55 12.82 42.35 10.18
C GLU A 55 13.18 42.52 11.68
N GLY A 56 13.81 41.50 12.30
CA GLY A 56 14.28 41.56 13.69
C GLY A 56 14.65 40.19 14.27
N PRO A 57 15.05 40.13 15.56
CA PRO A 57 15.31 38.87 16.25
C PRO A 57 14.00 38.16 16.60
N GLY A 58 13.66 37.10 15.85
CA GLY A 58 12.45 36.32 16.06
C GLY A 58 12.34 35.10 15.15
N PRO A 59 11.36 34.21 15.37
CA PRO A 59 11.20 33.02 14.54
C PRO A 59 10.71 33.38 13.13
N LEU A 60 11.45 32.96 12.10
CA LEU A 60 11.11 33.27 10.70
C LEU A 60 10.21 32.19 10.10
N ARG A 61 9.09 32.57 9.48
CA ARG A 61 8.22 31.65 8.74
C ARG A 61 8.57 31.68 7.26
N THR A 62 8.85 30.51 6.70
CA THR A 62 9.21 30.34 5.29
C THR A 62 8.40 29.25 4.61
N ALA A 63 7.93 29.56 3.39
CA ALA A 63 7.40 28.59 2.44
C ALA A 63 8.47 28.13 1.43
N GLN A 64 9.68 28.70 1.48
CA GLN A 64 10.79 28.28 0.64
C GLN A 64 11.27 26.90 1.13
N PRO A 65 11.35 25.89 0.23
CA PRO A 65 11.84 24.58 0.61
C PRO A 65 13.36 24.61 0.87
N PRO A 66 13.90 23.66 1.68
CA PRO A 66 15.33 23.57 1.95
C PRO A 66 16.16 23.36 0.68
N VAL A 67 17.44 23.71 0.74
CA VAL A 67 18.41 23.49 -0.34
C VAL A 67 19.74 22.98 0.21
N CYS A 68 20.46 22.11 -0.51
CA CYS A 68 21.85 21.82 -0.18
C CYS A 68 22.75 22.99 -0.64
N ARG A 69 24.00 23.04 -0.17
CA ARG A 69 24.94 24.14 -0.44
C ARG A 69 25.18 24.35 -1.93
N GLU A 70 25.33 23.27 -2.68
CA GLU A 70 25.63 23.25 -4.11
C GLU A 70 24.47 23.87 -4.90
N HIS A 71 23.24 23.45 -4.60
CA HIS A 71 22.03 24.01 -5.21
C HIS A 71 21.65 25.38 -4.67
N ALA A 72 22.10 25.76 -3.47
CA ALA A 72 21.97 27.12 -2.96
C ALA A 72 22.85 28.09 -3.77
N ARG A 73 24.13 27.76 -4.01
CA ARG A 73 25.02 28.54 -4.89
C ARG A 73 24.43 28.65 -6.30
N MET A 74 24.04 27.53 -6.90
CA MET A 74 23.38 27.52 -8.22
C MET A 74 22.12 28.39 -8.26
N ALA A 75 21.31 28.40 -7.20
CA ALA A 75 20.12 29.25 -7.11
C ALA A 75 20.49 30.74 -7.02
N VAL A 76 21.52 31.11 -6.23
CA VAL A 76 22.03 32.49 -6.15
C VAL A 76 22.54 32.99 -7.50
N GLU A 77 23.33 32.16 -8.20
CA GLU A 77 23.89 32.48 -9.53
C GLU A 77 22.81 32.59 -10.63
N ARG A 78 21.81 31.70 -10.61
CA ARG A 78 20.88 31.52 -11.75
C ARG A 78 19.48 32.10 -11.54
N CYS A 79 19.08 32.47 -10.32
CA CYS A 79 17.75 33.03 -10.03
C CYS A 79 17.72 34.56 -10.17
N PRO A 80 16.99 35.13 -11.15
CA PRO A 80 16.93 36.59 -11.33
C PRO A 80 16.35 37.35 -10.14
N ARG A 81 15.53 36.70 -9.29
CA ARG A 81 14.95 37.32 -8.09
C ARG A 81 15.99 37.48 -6.98
N LEU A 82 16.82 36.46 -6.73
CA LEU A 82 17.88 36.52 -5.72
C LEU A 82 18.99 37.50 -6.15
N GLY A 83 19.35 37.51 -7.44
CA GLY A 83 20.30 38.49 -7.98
C GLY A 83 19.82 39.95 -7.90
N ARG A 84 18.51 40.21 -8.01
CA ARG A 84 17.94 41.58 -7.94
C ARG A 84 17.69 42.09 -6.51
N HIS A 85 17.26 41.22 -5.60
CA HIS A 85 16.81 41.63 -4.26
C HIS A 85 17.79 41.23 -3.14
N GLY A 86 18.93 40.65 -3.49
CA GLY A 86 19.82 39.99 -2.54
C GLY A 86 19.21 38.70 -1.97
N TYR A 87 20.08 37.86 -1.42
CA TYR A 87 19.68 36.65 -0.73
C TYR A 87 20.20 36.66 0.71
N ILE A 88 19.60 35.83 1.55
CA ILE A 88 20.14 35.46 2.84
C ILE A 88 20.06 33.94 3.00
N ALA A 89 21.17 33.34 3.43
CA ALA A 89 21.26 31.92 3.67
C ALA A 89 21.13 31.64 5.17
N LEU A 90 20.17 30.78 5.51
CA LEU A 90 19.71 30.55 6.88
C LEU A 90 19.92 29.08 7.24
N ARG A 91 20.72 28.83 8.28
CA ARG A 91 21.04 27.49 8.76
C ARG A 91 20.25 27.23 10.03
N ALA A 92 19.10 26.57 9.90
CA ALA A 92 18.17 26.35 11.00
C ALA A 92 18.40 24.98 11.68
N THR A 93 18.73 24.99 12.97
CA THR A 93 18.80 23.77 13.79
C THR A 93 17.41 23.29 14.21
N ARG A 94 16.46 24.21 14.37
CA ARG A 94 15.07 23.90 14.76
C ARG A 94 14.06 24.65 13.89
N CYS A 95 13.43 23.90 12.99
CA CYS A 95 12.53 24.44 11.97
C CYS A 95 11.21 23.65 11.83
N PRO A 96 10.39 23.47 12.89
CA PRO A 96 9.16 22.66 12.81
C PRO A 96 8.22 23.10 11.68
N LEU A 97 7.43 22.14 11.16
CA LEU A 97 6.26 22.48 10.34
C LEU A 97 5.29 23.30 11.19
N HIS A 98 4.89 24.45 10.66
CA HIS A 98 4.05 25.42 11.35
C HIS A 98 2.63 25.41 10.80
N GLY A 99 2.50 25.47 9.48
CA GLY A 99 1.21 25.70 8.83
C GLY A 99 1.26 25.54 7.32
N VAL A 100 0.23 26.08 6.66
CA VAL A 100 0.03 26.03 5.21
C VAL A 100 -0.36 27.40 4.66
N ILE A 101 0.05 27.67 3.42
CA ILE A 101 -0.47 28.78 2.60
C ILE A 101 -1.35 28.16 1.51
N GLY A 102 -2.45 28.81 1.15
CA GLY A 102 -3.44 28.26 0.24
C GLY A 102 -4.77 29.00 0.30
N THR A 103 -5.84 28.34 -0.12
CA THR A 103 -7.17 28.96 -0.24
C THR A 103 -8.12 28.38 0.81
N ARG A 104 -8.74 29.26 1.60
CA ARG A 104 -9.76 28.87 2.57
C ARG A 104 -11.12 28.72 1.89
N TYR A 105 -11.87 27.69 2.26
CA TYR A 105 -13.23 27.44 1.82
C TYR A 105 -14.21 27.50 2.99
N ARG A 106 -15.49 27.63 2.66
CA ARG A 106 -16.62 27.41 3.58
C ARG A 106 -17.78 26.79 2.83
N CYS A 107 -18.58 25.98 3.50
CA CYS A 107 -19.89 25.58 2.97
C CYS A 107 -20.88 26.75 3.10
N GLY A 108 -21.65 27.01 2.05
CA GLY A 108 -22.82 27.90 2.08
C GLY A 108 -24.01 27.20 1.41
N GLU A 109 -25.15 27.90 1.34
CA GLU A 109 -26.42 27.36 0.82
C GLU A 109 -26.31 26.77 -0.60
N ASN A 110 -25.43 27.33 -1.44
CA ASN A 110 -25.16 26.86 -2.81
C ASN A 110 -23.80 26.15 -2.91
N GLY A 111 -23.37 25.42 -1.87
CA GLY A 111 -22.15 24.62 -1.86
C GLY A 111 -20.88 25.34 -1.39
N LEU A 112 -19.73 24.75 -1.72
CA LEU A 112 -18.40 25.25 -1.32
C LEU A 112 -18.06 26.58 -2.01
N ARG A 113 -17.74 27.60 -1.21
CA ARG A 113 -17.23 28.89 -1.70
C ARG A 113 -15.86 29.19 -1.11
N ALA A 114 -14.92 29.59 -1.98
CA ALA A 114 -13.65 30.13 -1.55
C ALA A 114 -13.87 31.48 -0.83
N PHE A 115 -13.12 31.71 0.23
CA PHE A 115 -13.09 32.98 0.94
C PHE A 115 -11.83 33.73 0.51
N ALA A 116 -12.01 34.85 -0.20
CA ALA A 116 -10.91 35.72 -0.58
C ALA A 116 -10.41 36.48 0.66
N GLY A 117 -9.21 36.13 1.10
CA GLY A 117 -8.48 36.74 2.21
C GLY A 117 -6.98 36.53 1.96
N THR A 118 -6.16 37.39 2.55
CA THR A 118 -4.71 37.52 2.31
C THR A 118 -3.89 36.26 2.62
N GLU A 119 -2.62 36.27 2.21
CA GLU A 119 -1.64 35.16 2.25
C GLU A 119 -1.23 34.69 3.66
N ASP A 120 -2.15 34.72 4.62
CA ASP A 120 -1.92 34.36 6.01
C ASP A 120 -1.71 32.85 6.12
N THR A 121 -0.53 32.48 6.64
CA THR A 121 -0.20 31.08 6.93
C THR A 121 -1.15 30.54 8.00
N LEU A 122 -1.92 29.50 7.67
CA LEU A 122 -2.82 28.83 8.59
C LEU A 122 -2.07 27.73 9.37
N PRO A 123 -1.97 27.78 10.72
CA PRO A 123 -1.28 26.76 11.50
C PRO A 123 -1.87 25.34 11.29
N CYS A 124 -1.03 24.31 11.31
CA CYS A 124 -1.48 22.92 11.08
C CYS A 124 -2.49 22.42 12.13
N ASN A 125 -2.48 22.99 13.33
CA ASN A 125 -3.42 22.70 14.42
C ASN A 125 -4.63 23.65 14.44
N HIS A 126 -4.81 24.51 13.43
CA HIS A 126 -5.91 25.46 13.41
C HIS A 126 -7.26 24.73 13.19
N PRO A 127 -8.34 25.03 13.94
CA PRO A 127 -9.62 24.31 13.84
C PRO A 127 -10.27 24.30 12.45
N GLN A 128 -9.85 25.20 11.56
CA GLN A 128 -10.38 25.34 10.19
C GLN A 128 -9.45 24.76 9.12
N ILE A 129 -8.38 24.03 9.50
CA ILE A 129 -7.44 23.40 8.56
C ILE A 129 -8.14 22.41 7.60
N GLY A 130 -9.17 21.69 8.07
CA GLY A 130 -10.00 20.80 7.25
C GLY A 130 -10.87 21.51 6.19
N TRP A 131 -10.96 22.84 6.25
CA TRP A 131 -11.65 23.68 5.27
C TRP A 131 -10.67 24.51 4.41
N PHE A 132 -9.41 24.08 4.32
CA PHE A 132 -8.34 24.85 3.68
C PHE A 132 -7.60 24.03 2.63
N LEU A 133 -7.64 24.47 1.38
CA LEU A 133 -6.89 23.87 0.28
C LEU A 133 -5.44 24.38 0.31
N ALA A 134 -4.56 23.60 0.94
CA ALA A 134 -3.14 23.93 1.04
C ALA A 134 -2.45 23.88 -0.33
N LEU A 135 -1.74 24.95 -0.68
CA LEU A 135 -0.89 25.05 -1.87
C LEU A 135 0.61 24.89 -1.53
N GLN A 136 1.01 25.33 -0.33
CA GLN A 136 2.39 25.27 0.17
C GLN A 136 2.41 24.97 1.67
N LEU A 137 3.38 24.18 2.13
CA LEU A 137 3.71 24.04 3.55
C LEU A 137 4.58 25.21 4.02
N VAL A 138 4.51 25.54 5.30
CA VAL A 138 5.34 26.57 5.96
C VAL A 138 6.07 25.97 7.15
N ARG A 139 7.38 26.21 7.24
CA ARG A 139 8.20 25.93 8.42
C ARG A 139 8.47 27.22 9.17
N GLU A 140 8.57 27.11 10.50
CA GLU A 140 8.95 28.20 11.39
C GLU A 140 10.37 27.93 11.91
N LEU A 141 11.33 28.69 11.40
CA LEU A 141 12.74 28.64 11.81
C LEU A 141 12.85 29.32 13.18
N ARG A 142 12.95 28.53 14.25
CA ARG A 142 12.97 29.02 15.64
C ARG A 142 14.38 29.26 16.16
N GLU A 143 15.32 28.47 15.68
CA GLU A 143 16.75 28.55 16.02
C GLU A 143 17.50 28.45 14.69
N TYR A 144 18.13 29.55 14.25
CA TYR A 144 18.87 29.63 12.98
C TYR A 144 20.00 30.65 13.02
N ASP A 145 21.08 30.35 12.30
CA ASP A 145 22.17 31.28 12.02
C ASP A 145 22.01 31.87 10.61
N VAL A 146 22.45 33.11 10.42
CA VAL A 146 22.78 33.64 9.08
C VAL A 146 24.18 33.16 8.72
N VAL A 147 24.34 32.52 7.57
CA VAL A 147 25.62 31.93 7.14
C VAL A 147 26.04 32.41 5.75
N HIS A 148 27.34 32.49 5.49
CA HIS A 148 27.83 32.65 4.13
C HIS A 148 27.94 31.28 3.45
N LEU A 149 27.55 31.18 2.17
CA LEU A 149 27.53 29.88 1.45
C LEU A 149 28.93 29.28 1.24
N ASP A 150 29.96 30.13 1.26
CA ASP A 150 31.33 29.71 1.07
C ASP A 150 31.95 29.08 2.33
N ASP A 151 31.52 29.50 3.51
CA ASP A 151 32.02 29.03 4.82
C ASP A 151 31.47 27.64 5.21
N LEU A 152 30.46 27.16 4.50
CA LEU A 152 29.88 25.83 4.70
C LEU A 152 30.84 24.74 4.19
N ALA A 153 30.90 23.59 4.85
CA ALA A 153 31.67 22.45 4.36
C ALA A 153 31.09 21.88 3.04
N PRO A 154 31.88 21.23 2.18
CA PRO A 154 31.36 20.47 1.04
C PRO A 154 30.41 19.35 1.49
N TRP A 155 29.31 19.14 0.75
CA TRP A 155 28.37 18.06 1.06
C TRP A 155 28.99 16.69 0.73
N THR A 156 29.16 15.85 1.75
CA THR A 156 29.66 14.47 1.59
C THR A 156 28.53 13.46 1.79
N THR A 157 28.39 12.55 0.83
CA THR A 157 27.43 11.45 0.89
C THR A 157 27.89 10.38 1.89
N GLY A 158 27.13 10.17 2.97
CA GLY A 158 27.16 8.89 3.70
C GLY A 158 27.52 8.86 5.19
N SER A 159 27.67 9.98 5.91
CA SER A 159 28.04 9.93 7.35
C SER A 159 27.27 10.88 8.28
N GLY A 160 26.15 10.40 8.83
CA GLY A 160 25.48 11.04 9.97
C GLY A 160 24.08 10.47 10.24
N PRO A 161 23.67 10.28 11.51
CA PRO A 161 22.33 9.79 11.83
C PRO A 161 21.26 10.83 11.45
N SER A 162 20.18 10.36 10.83
CA SER A 162 19.02 11.16 10.43
C SER A 162 18.20 11.64 11.63
N CYS A 163 17.66 12.86 11.59
CA CYS A 163 16.57 13.23 12.50
C CYS A 163 15.29 12.49 12.12
N THR A 164 15.04 11.36 12.75
CA THR A 164 13.74 10.67 12.68
C THR A 164 13.00 10.75 14.00
N SER A 165 12.74 11.98 14.47
CA SER A 165 11.38 12.31 14.87
C SER A 165 10.59 12.56 13.57
N ASN A 166 10.02 11.48 13.04
CA ASN A 166 9.46 11.33 11.68
C ASN A 166 8.28 12.32 11.42
N PRO A 167 7.82 12.57 10.15
CA PRO A 167 7.64 11.54 9.12
C PRO A 167 8.10 11.81 7.65
N SER A 168 8.49 10.69 7.01
CA SER A 168 8.03 10.16 5.70
C SER A 168 8.60 10.62 4.33
N ILE A 169 9.48 9.77 3.75
CA ILE A 169 9.63 9.36 2.29
C ILE A 169 10.76 9.95 1.37
N SER A 170 11.82 9.16 1.15
CA SER A 170 12.85 9.37 0.10
C SER A 170 12.33 9.07 -1.33
N ARG A 171 12.76 9.73 -2.43
CA ARG A 171 14.00 9.38 -3.22
C ARG A 171 14.27 10.28 -4.48
N THR A 172 15.49 10.14 -5.03
CA THR A 172 16.11 10.53 -6.34
C THR A 172 15.71 9.55 -7.51
N PRO A 173 16.28 9.46 -8.77
CA PRO A 173 17.47 10.10 -9.43
C PRO A 173 17.37 10.46 -10.98
N SER A 174 18.48 10.98 -11.57
CA SER A 174 19.16 10.59 -12.86
C SER A 174 18.57 10.68 -14.32
N ALA A 175 19.19 11.54 -15.15
CA ALA A 175 20.00 11.31 -16.41
C ALA A 175 19.48 10.74 -17.78
N ARG A 176 20.26 11.04 -18.86
CA ARG A 176 20.35 10.55 -20.29
C ARG A 176 19.64 11.42 -21.36
N ALA A 177 20.10 11.72 -22.61
CA ALA A 177 21.09 11.20 -23.62
C ALA A 177 20.62 10.03 -24.51
N GLY A 178 20.87 9.96 -25.84
CA GLY A 178 21.47 10.87 -26.86
C GLY A 178 21.25 10.30 -28.29
N GLU A 179 21.49 11.05 -29.39
CA GLU A 179 20.95 10.79 -30.77
C GLU A 179 21.75 9.87 -31.74
N GLY A 180 21.11 9.47 -32.88
CA GLY A 180 21.73 8.77 -34.03
C GLY A 180 20.89 8.69 -35.35
N ASP A 181 21.11 9.65 -36.26
CA ASP A 181 20.89 9.85 -37.73
C ASP A 181 20.09 8.91 -38.72
N ARG A 182 19.17 9.54 -39.50
CA ARG A 182 18.75 9.39 -40.95
C ARG A 182 18.27 8.05 -41.62
N PRO A 183 17.58 8.06 -42.81
CA PRO A 183 17.10 9.17 -43.69
C PRO A 183 15.60 9.10 -44.14
N LEU A 184 15.17 10.01 -45.04
CA LEU A 184 13.78 10.31 -45.49
C LEU A 184 13.19 9.43 -46.62
N VAL A 185 11.87 9.17 -46.57
CA VAL A 185 10.99 8.83 -47.72
C VAL A 185 9.66 9.62 -47.63
N LYS A 186 8.94 9.77 -48.75
CA LYS A 186 7.99 10.87 -49.05
C LYS A 186 6.52 10.67 -48.60
N ASN A 187 5.82 11.81 -48.47
CA ASN A 187 4.41 12.01 -48.10
C ASN A 187 3.36 11.20 -48.91
N VAL A 188 2.27 10.83 -48.21
CA VAL A 188 0.89 10.84 -48.72
C VAL A 188 -0.03 11.37 -47.59
N PRO A 189 -0.96 12.32 -47.84
CA PRO A 189 -1.79 12.90 -46.79
C PRO A 189 -3.24 12.35 -46.74
N SER A 190 -3.78 12.12 -45.55
CA SER A 190 -5.24 12.15 -45.32
C SER A 190 -5.58 12.48 -43.87
N THR A 191 -6.35 13.56 -43.70
CA THR A 191 -6.83 14.13 -42.43
C THR A 191 -7.93 13.31 -41.74
N THR A 192 -7.83 13.18 -40.41
CA THR A 192 -8.98 13.24 -39.48
C THR A 192 -8.49 13.85 -38.15
N PRO A 193 -9.18 14.84 -37.56
CA PRO A 193 -8.80 15.37 -36.24
C PRO A 193 -9.22 14.38 -35.13
N GLN A 194 -8.25 13.70 -34.52
CA GLN A 194 -8.48 12.88 -33.31
C GLN A 194 -8.45 13.72 -32.03
N ASN A 195 -9.05 13.16 -30.97
CA ASN A 195 -9.63 13.89 -29.85
C ASN A 195 -8.62 14.18 -28.72
N THR A 196 -7.66 15.07 -28.98
CA THR A 196 -6.46 15.31 -28.15
C THR A 196 -6.71 15.55 -26.66
N ASP A 197 -7.86 16.11 -26.29
CA ASP A 197 -8.14 16.49 -24.90
C ASP A 197 -8.46 15.28 -24.02
N ALA A 198 -9.14 14.26 -24.56
CA ALA A 198 -9.51 13.05 -23.82
C ALA A 198 -8.27 12.19 -23.51
N ASP A 199 -7.43 11.94 -24.53
CA ASP A 199 -6.16 11.22 -24.39
C ASP A 199 -5.23 11.94 -23.39
N SER A 200 -5.24 13.28 -23.38
CA SER A 200 -4.48 14.06 -22.40
C SER A 200 -4.99 13.89 -20.96
N ALA A 201 -6.30 13.68 -20.76
CA ALA A 201 -6.91 13.50 -19.44
C ALA A 201 -6.66 12.10 -18.89
N GLU A 202 -6.78 11.09 -19.76
CA GLU A 202 -6.48 9.69 -19.50
C GLU A 202 -5.03 9.52 -19.02
N GLN A 203 -4.06 10.02 -19.81
CA GLN A 203 -2.65 9.96 -19.44
C GLN A 203 -2.34 10.68 -18.13
N ARG A 204 -2.98 11.84 -17.86
CA ARG A 204 -2.82 12.55 -16.57
C ARG A 204 -3.30 11.73 -15.38
N LEU A 205 -4.45 11.06 -15.49
CA LEU A 205 -5.00 10.22 -14.42
C LEU A 205 -4.14 8.97 -14.20
N ARG A 206 -3.66 8.35 -15.29
CA ARG A 206 -2.71 7.22 -15.25
C ARG A 206 -1.40 7.60 -14.54
N ASP A 207 -0.81 8.74 -14.86
CA ASP A 207 0.41 9.23 -14.19
C ASP A 207 0.18 9.60 -12.71
N GLN A 208 -1.01 10.12 -12.36
CA GLN A 208 -1.39 10.37 -10.96
C GLN A 208 -1.54 9.05 -10.18
N MET A 209 -2.17 8.03 -10.77
CA MET A 209 -2.25 6.68 -10.19
C MET A 209 -0.84 6.15 -9.93
N VAL A 210 0.05 6.18 -10.94
CA VAL A 210 1.44 5.70 -10.82
C VAL A 210 2.21 6.44 -9.73
N GLN A 211 2.10 7.77 -9.67
CA GLN A 211 2.71 8.57 -8.62
C GLN A 211 2.19 8.17 -7.23
N ARG A 212 0.88 7.89 -7.10
CA ARG A 212 0.28 7.43 -5.85
C ARG A 212 0.75 6.03 -5.46
N LEU A 213 0.95 5.12 -6.42
CA LEU A 213 1.52 3.79 -6.19
C LEU A 213 2.95 3.83 -5.65
N ILE A 214 3.75 4.80 -6.11
CA ILE A 214 5.12 5.04 -5.61
C ILE A 214 5.07 5.58 -4.17
N GLU A 215 4.19 6.55 -3.88
CA GLU A 215 4.02 7.10 -2.53
C GLU A 215 3.57 6.06 -1.49
N LEU A 216 2.73 5.12 -1.92
CA LEU A 216 2.26 3.97 -1.14
C LEU A 216 3.32 2.87 -0.98
N GLY A 217 4.46 2.96 -1.68
CA GLY A 217 5.49 1.93 -1.70
C GLY A 217 5.08 0.63 -2.42
N ALA A 218 3.98 0.67 -3.18
CA ALA A 218 3.42 -0.49 -3.89
C ALA A 218 4.03 -0.70 -5.28
N ALA A 219 4.50 0.38 -5.94
CA ALA A 219 5.37 0.31 -7.11
C ALA A 219 6.74 0.89 -6.74
N ARG A 220 7.80 0.08 -6.76
CA ARG A 220 9.12 0.47 -6.20
C ARG A 220 10.23 0.42 -7.25
N SER A 221 10.15 -0.54 -8.16
CA SER A 221 11.07 -0.75 -9.26
C SER A 221 10.70 0.11 -10.47
N PRO A 222 11.68 0.63 -11.24
CA PRO A 222 11.40 1.39 -12.46
C PRO A 222 10.59 0.61 -13.51
N ARG A 223 10.72 -0.73 -13.54
CA ARG A 223 10.03 -1.61 -14.50
C ARG A 223 8.53 -1.72 -14.18
N VAL A 224 8.15 -1.92 -12.92
CA VAL A 224 6.74 -1.89 -12.50
C VAL A 224 6.13 -0.50 -12.71
N VAL A 225 6.88 0.56 -12.40
CA VAL A 225 6.45 1.95 -12.67
C VAL A 225 6.23 2.20 -14.17
N ALA A 226 7.05 1.61 -15.05
CA ALA A 226 6.87 1.70 -16.50
C ALA A 226 5.63 0.92 -16.96
N ALA A 227 5.47 -0.34 -16.55
CA ALA A 227 4.31 -1.17 -16.91
C ALA A 227 2.97 -0.49 -16.55
N PHE A 228 2.87 0.13 -15.37
CA PHE A 228 1.68 0.87 -14.94
C PHE A 228 1.47 2.21 -15.67
N ARG A 229 2.49 2.73 -16.37
CA ARG A 229 2.34 3.83 -17.33
C ARG A 229 1.96 3.35 -18.74
N THR A 230 2.36 2.15 -19.16
CA THR A 230 2.05 1.63 -20.50
C THR A 230 0.60 1.17 -20.63
N VAL A 231 0.11 0.34 -19.70
CA VAL A 231 -1.16 -0.38 -19.90
C VAL A 231 -2.38 0.52 -19.61
N PRO A 232 -3.33 0.65 -20.56
CA PRO A 232 -4.54 1.48 -20.41
C PRO A 232 -5.61 0.78 -19.55
N ARG A 233 -5.42 0.79 -18.23
CA ARG A 233 -6.29 0.08 -17.25
C ARG A 233 -7.79 0.30 -17.46
N HIS A 234 -8.20 1.52 -17.82
CA HIS A 234 -9.60 1.89 -17.97
C HIS A 234 -10.36 1.04 -19.01
N LEU A 235 -9.67 0.48 -20.01
CA LEU A 235 -10.30 -0.41 -21.01
C LEU A 235 -10.75 -1.75 -20.40
N ALA A 236 -10.18 -2.19 -19.28
CA ALA A 236 -10.64 -3.37 -18.54
C ALA A 236 -11.85 -3.08 -17.63
N THR A 237 -12.26 -1.81 -17.51
CA THR A 237 -13.36 -1.36 -16.64
C THR A 237 -14.24 -0.32 -17.36
N PRO A 238 -14.85 -0.65 -18.51
CA PRO A 238 -15.55 0.33 -19.37
C PRO A 238 -16.72 1.04 -18.68
N ASP A 239 -17.40 0.37 -17.73
CA ASP A 239 -18.53 0.94 -16.98
C ASP A 239 -18.10 1.82 -15.78
N VAL A 240 -16.80 1.98 -15.53
CA VAL A 240 -16.25 2.74 -14.41
C VAL A 240 -15.78 4.13 -14.89
N PRO A 241 -16.18 5.23 -14.22
CA PRO A 241 -15.67 6.56 -14.53
C PRO A 241 -14.13 6.61 -14.51
N LEU A 242 -13.54 7.34 -15.45
CA LEU A 242 -12.09 7.31 -15.72
C LEU A 242 -11.24 7.64 -14.48
N GLU A 243 -11.69 8.59 -13.66
CA GLU A 243 -11.05 8.98 -12.41
C GLU A 243 -11.04 7.85 -11.36
N ARG A 244 -12.06 6.98 -11.38
CA ARG A 244 -12.18 5.83 -10.48
C ARG A 244 -11.47 4.61 -11.03
N ALA A 245 -11.42 4.42 -12.35
CA ALA A 245 -10.58 3.39 -12.96
C ALA A 245 -9.09 3.57 -12.60
N TYR A 246 -8.65 4.81 -12.44
CA TYR A 246 -7.29 5.20 -12.02
C TYR A 246 -7.13 5.55 -10.53
N ASP A 247 -8.12 5.27 -9.69
CA ASP A 247 -7.97 5.37 -8.23
C ASP A 247 -7.12 4.17 -7.72
N ALA A 248 -5.98 4.47 -7.11
CA ALA A 248 -4.97 3.46 -6.72
C ALA A 248 -5.48 2.42 -5.70
N GLU A 249 -6.54 2.72 -4.96
CA GLU A 249 -7.16 1.80 -3.98
C GLU A 249 -8.49 1.19 -4.48
N TYR A 250 -8.99 1.61 -5.66
CA TYR A 250 -10.28 1.15 -6.15
C TYR A 250 -10.20 -0.19 -6.92
N ALA A 251 -10.84 -1.21 -6.37
CA ALA A 251 -11.16 -2.44 -7.08
C ALA A 251 -12.55 -2.32 -7.75
N ALA A 252 -12.62 -2.61 -9.05
CA ALA A 252 -13.88 -2.61 -9.78
C ALA A 252 -14.51 -4.01 -9.74
N VAL A 253 -15.63 -4.17 -9.01
CA VAL A 253 -16.39 -5.43 -9.01
C VAL A 253 -17.03 -5.64 -10.38
N THR A 254 -16.81 -6.81 -10.97
CA THR A 254 -17.29 -7.16 -12.32
C THR A 254 -18.31 -8.30 -12.34
N LYS A 255 -18.44 -9.08 -11.25
CA LYS A 255 -19.46 -10.13 -11.09
C LYS A 255 -19.74 -10.40 -9.61
N LYS A 256 -21.02 -10.60 -9.28
CA LYS A 256 -21.52 -11.03 -7.98
C LYS A 256 -22.27 -12.36 -8.13
N ASP A 257 -22.32 -13.15 -7.07
CA ASP A 257 -23.19 -14.34 -7.02
C ASP A 257 -24.65 -13.98 -6.67
N ALA A 258 -25.53 -14.98 -6.67
CA ALA A 258 -26.95 -14.82 -6.34
C ALA A 258 -27.23 -14.35 -4.90
N THR A 259 -26.23 -14.39 -4.01
CA THR A 259 -26.32 -13.87 -2.63
C THR A 259 -25.72 -12.47 -2.49
N GLY A 260 -25.20 -11.89 -3.57
CA GLY A 260 -24.59 -10.56 -3.62
C GLY A 260 -23.11 -10.50 -3.25
N VAL A 261 -22.46 -11.66 -3.03
CA VAL A 261 -21.02 -11.77 -2.74
C VAL A 261 -20.21 -11.46 -4.00
N ASP A 262 -19.12 -10.71 -3.86
CA ASP A 262 -18.19 -10.41 -4.95
C ASP A 262 -17.40 -11.66 -5.34
N ILE A 263 -17.55 -12.10 -6.60
CA ILE A 263 -16.88 -13.31 -7.13
C ILE A 263 -15.92 -13.00 -8.28
N SER A 264 -15.96 -11.81 -8.85
CA SER A 264 -14.94 -11.32 -9.79
C SER A 264 -14.78 -9.80 -9.69
N SER A 265 -13.54 -9.33 -9.80
CA SER A 265 -13.21 -7.91 -9.77
C SER A 265 -11.89 -7.62 -10.47
N VAL A 266 -11.77 -6.47 -11.14
CA VAL A 266 -10.47 -5.91 -11.51
C VAL A 266 -9.84 -5.32 -10.25
N SER A 267 -8.85 -6.05 -9.70
CA SER A 267 -8.14 -5.70 -8.46
C SER A 267 -7.59 -4.27 -8.46
N ALA A 268 -7.52 -3.66 -7.28
CA ALA A 268 -7.00 -2.31 -7.11
C ALA A 268 -5.54 -2.19 -7.60
N PRO A 269 -5.15 -1.06 -8.24
CA PRO A 269 -3.80 -0.88 -8.76
C PRO A 269 -2.70 -1.11 -7.72
N ARG A 270 -2.93 -0.70 -6.46
CA ARG A 270 -1.99 -0.94 -5.34
C ARG A 270 -1.70 -2.42 -5.14
N VAL A 271 -2.73 -3.26 -5.18
CA VAL A 271 -2.63 -4.69 -4.92
C VAL A 271 -1.91 -5.39 -6.08
N GLN A 272 -2.22 -5.02 -7.33
CA GLN A 272 -1.54 -5.57 -8.51
C GLN A 272 -0.05 -5.18 -8.54
N ALA A 273 0.29 -3.91 -8.32
CA ALA A 273 1.68 -3.46 -8.27
C ALA A 273 2.47 -4.18 -7.15
N MET A 274 1.86 -4.31 -5.97
CA MET A 274 2.43 -5.04 -4.83
C MET A 274 2.69 -6.52 -5.15
N GLN A 275 1.76 -7.23 -5.80
CA GLN A 275 1.97 -8.64 -6.18
C GLN A 275 3.05 -8.81 -7.25
N ILE A 276 3.11 -7.92 -8.25
CA ILE A 276 4.14 -7.95 -9.29
C ILE A 276 5.54 -7.68 -8.68
N GLU A 277 5.62 -6.73 -7.75
CA GLU A 277 6.80 -6.47 -6.94
C GLU A 277 7.21 -7.65 -6.04
N GLN A 278 6.23 -8.37 -5.47
CA GLN A 278 6.47 -9.61 -4.72
C GLN A 278 6.96 -10.75 -5.62
N ALA A 279 6.50 -10.81 -6.87
CA ALA A 279 6.82 -11.83 -7.85
C ALA A 279 8.25 -11.71 -8.39
N GLY A 280 8.81 -10.49 -8.50
CA GLY A 280 10.18 -10.32 -8.99
C GLY A 280 10.38 -10.95 -10.38
N ILE A 281 9.55 -10.49 -11.34
CA ILE A 281 9.52 -10.98 -12.72
C ILE A 281 10.61 -10.26 -13.53
N GLU A 282 11.47 -11.03 -14.18
CA GLU A 282 12.53 -10.53 -15.05
C GLU A 282 12.23 -10.81 -16.54
N PRO A 283 12.92 -10.13 -17.47
CA PRO A 283 12.71 -10.35 -18.90
C PRO A 283 12.99 -11.81 -19.29
N GLY A 284 12.25 -12.33 -20.26
CA GLY A 284 12.37 -13.73 -20.72
C GLY A 284 11.68 -14.76 -19.83
N MET A 285 11.18 -14.39 -18.65
CA MET A 285 10.49 -15.34 -17.76
C MET A 285 9.15 -15.81 -18.30
N SER A 286 8.78 -17.02 -17.90
CA SER A 286 7.44 -17.56 -18.02
C SER A 286 6.62 -17.33 -16.76
N VAL A 287 5.43 -16.78 -16.91
CA VAL A 287 4.50 -16.48 -15.81
C VAL A 287 3.14 -17.15 -16.03
N LEU A 288 2.60 -17.77 -14.99
CA LEU A 288 1.18 -18.13 -14.90
C LEU A 288 0.46 -17.13 -14.00
N GLU A 289 -0.68 -16.61 -14.46
CA GLU A 289 -1.68 -15.91 -13.65
C GLU A 289 -2.89 -16.82 -13.43
N ILE A 290 -3.34 -16.93 -12.18
CA ILE A 290 -4.54 -17.70 -11.79
C ILE A 290 -5.58 -16.74 -11.22
N GLY A 291 -6.71 -16.62 -11.91
CA GLY A 291 -7.70 -15.56 -11.76
C GLY A 291 -7.41 -14.45 -12.78
N SER A 292 -8.28 -14.27 -13.76
CA SER A 292 -8.00 -13.37 -14.89
C SER A 292 -8.78 -12.06 -14.83
N GLY A 293 -8.25 -11.05 -15.50
CA GLY A 293 -8.92 -9.77 -15.71
C GLY A 293 -8.35 -8.93 -16.86
N GLY A 294 -7.55 -9.55 -17.74
CA GLY A 294 -6.83 -8.89 -18.85
C GLY A 294 -5.71 -7.95 -18.40
N VAL A 295 -6.04 -6.91 -17.63
CA VAL A 295 -5.11 -5.81 -17.27
C VAL A 295 -3.88 -6.28 -16.50
N ASN A 296 -4.02 -7.26 -15.60
CA ASN A 296 -2.87 -7.75 -14.84
C ASN A 296 -1.98 -8.63 -15.71
N ALA A 297 -2.54 -9.50 -16.55
CA ALA A 297 -1.79 -10.21 -17.59
C ALA A 297 -0.99 -9.27 -18.52
N ALA A 298 -1.54 -8.11 -18.89
CA ALA A 298 -0.83 -7.08 -19.64
C ALA A 298 0.32 -6.45 -18.83
N TYR A 299 0.12 -6.14 -17.53
CA TYR A 299 1.24 -5.71 -16.67
C TYR A 299 2.32 -6.81 -16.55
N LEU A 300 1.93 -8.08 -16.47
CA LEU A 300 2.86 -9.20 -16.45
C LEU A 300 3.63 -9.30 -17.78
N ALA A 301 2.99 -9.03 -18.92
CA ALA A 301 3.63 -9.05 -20.24
C ALA A 301 4.67 -7.93 -20.41
N GLU A 302 4.39 -6.71 -19.90
CA GLU A 302 5.39 -5.63 -19.79
C GLU A 302 6.59 -6.05 -18.92
N MET A 303 6.37 -6.88 -17.91
CA MET A 303 7.40 -7.38 -17.00
C MET A 303 8.18 -8.59 -17.55
N THR A 304 7.60 -9.42 -18.43
CA THR A 304 8.32 -10.50 -19.12
C THR A 304 9.04 -10.02 -20.39
N GLY A 305 8.55 -8.94 -21.01
CA GLY A 305 9.05 -8.47 -22.31
C GLY A 305 8.79 -9.47 -23.44
N GLY A 306 9.26 -9.13 -24.65
CA GLY A 306 8.96 -9.87 -25.89
C GLY A 306 9.62 -11.25 -26.04
N GLU A 307 10.55 -11.63 -25.16
CA GLU A 307 11.17 -12.97 -25.13
C GLU A 307 10.52 -13.90 -24.10
N GLY A 308 9.71 -13.36 -23.18
CA GLY A 308 9.00 -14.15 -22.17
C GLY A 308 7.55 -14.43 -22.58
N ARG A 309 6.79 -15.08 -21.69
CA ARG A 309 5.37 -15.42 -21.95
C ARG A 309 4.53 -15.35 -20.70
N VAL A 310 3.28 -14.95 -20.88
CA VAL A 310 2.26 -14.97 -19.82
C VAL A 310 1.16 -15.94 -20.23
N VAL A 311 0.77 -16.84 -19.33
CA VAL A 311 -0.48 -17.59 -19.41
C VAL A 311 -1.39 -17.02 -18.32
N THR A 312 -2.61 -16.61 -18.66
CA THR A 312 -3.62 -16.15 -17.70
C THR A 312 -4.83 -17.08 -17.78
N MET A 313 -5.38 -17.46 -16.63
CA MET A 313 -6.51 -18.39 -16.58
C MET A 313 -7.60 -17.98 -15.61
N ASP A 314 -8.85 -18.30 -15.98
CA ASP A 314 -10.01 -18.21 -15.09
C ASP A 314 -10.98 -19.38 -15.37
N ILE A 315 -11.80 -19.73 -14.39
CA ILE A 315 -12.82 -20.77 -14.53
C ILE A 315 -14.08 -20.24 -15.22
N ASP A 316 -14.32 -18.92 -15.17
CA ASP A 316 -15.51 -18.27 -15.71
C ASP A 316 -15.27 -17.78 -17.15
N GLY A 317 -15.99 -18.36 -18.11
CA GLY A 317 -15.92 -18.00 -19.53
C GLY A 317 -16.33 -16.56 -19.85
N ASP A 318 -17.09 -15.88 -18.98
CA ASP A 318 -17.34 -14.44 -19.14
C ASP A 318 -16.11 -13.60 -18.77
N VAL A 319 -15.31 -14.07 -17.80
CA VAL A 319 -14.09 -13.39 -17.35
C VAL A 319 -13.01 -13.55 -18.41
N THR A 320 -12.79 -14.77 -18.92
CA THR A 320 -11.78 -15.02 -19.96
C THR A 320 -12.12 -14.32 -21.27
N ARG A 321 -13.39 -14.28 -21.69
CA ARG A 321 -13.81 -13.51 -22.88
C ARG A 321 -13.43 -12.03 -22.75
N ARG A 322 -13.80 -11.37 -21.64
CA ARG A 322 -13.42 -9.95 -21.40
C ARG A 322 -11.90 -9.75 -21.34
N ALA A 323 -11.15 -10.73 -20.81
CA ALA A 323 -9.70 -10.68 -20.80
C ALA A 323 -9.13 -10.73 -22.23
N THR A 324 -9.63 -11.64 -23.08
CA THR A 324 -9.28 -11.70 -24.51
C THR A 324 -9.62 -10.39 -25.22
N ASP A 325 -10.85 -9.89 -25.11
CA ASP A 325 -11.29 -8.65 -25.75
C ASP A 325 -10.37 -7.47 -25.38
N PHE A 326 -9.98 -7.36 -24.10
CA PHE A 326 -9.04 -6.34 -23.61
C PHE A 326 -7.63 -6.53 -24.20
N LEU A 327 -7.11 -7.76 -24.21
CA LEU A 327 -5.75 -8.07 -24.68
C LEU A 327 -5.60 -7.86 -26.19
N GLU A 328 -6.62 -8.21 -26.98
CA GLU A 328 -6.68 -7.91 -28.42
C GLU A 328 -6.75 -6.39 -28.68
N THR A 329 -7.62 -5.68 -27.95
CA THR A 329 -7.76 -4.20 -28.05
C THR A 329 -6.45 -3.47 -27.71
N THR A 330 -5.62 -4.06 -26.85
CA THR A 330 -4.36 -3.46 -26.37
C THR A 330 -3.10 -4.06 -27.03
N GLY A 331 -3.23 -5.06 -27.90
CA GLY A 331 -2.13 -5.69 -28.63
C GLY A 331 -1.23 -6.64 -27.82
N TYR A 332 -1.69 -7.06 -26.63
CA TYR A 332 -0.99 -8.03 -25.77
C TYR A 332 -1.37 -9.50 -26.07
N ASP A 333 -2.34 -9.73 -26.95
CA ASP A 333 -2.77 -11.05 -27.48
C ASP A 333 -1.60 -11.92 -28.00
N ARG A 334 -0.52 -11.28 -28.46
CA ARG A 334 0.68 -11.94 -28.99
C ARG A 334 1.61 -12.52 -27.92
N THR A 335 1.53 -12.03 -26.69
CA THR A 335 2.43 -12.37 -25.56
C THR A 335 1.68 -13.06 -24.42
N VAL A 336 0.35 -12.89 -24.37
CA VAL A 336 -0.54 -13.42 -23.34
C VAL A 336 -1.45 -14.50 -23.92
N THR A 337 -1.36 -15.72 -23.41
CA THR A 337 -2.31 -16.80 -23.71
C THR A 337 -3.40 -16.85 -22.64
N VAL A 338 -4.68 -16.80 -23.04
CA VAL A 338 -5.84 -16.89 -22.15
C VAL A 338 -6.38 -18.33 -22.14
N VAL A 339 -6.59 -18.90 -20.95
CA VAL A 339 -7.10 -20.27 -20.75
C VAL A 339 -8.37 -20.25 -19.90
N THR A 340 -9.44 -20.91 -20.36
CA THR A 340 -10.67 -21.10 -19.55
C THR A 340 -10.65 -22.47 -18.88
N ALA A 341 -10.23 -22.54 -17.61
CA ALA A 341 -10.08 -23.79 -16.86
C ALA A 341 -10.04 -23.54 -15.35
N ASP A 342 -10.22 -24.60 -14.55
CA ASP A 342 -10.12 -24.53 -13.09
C ASP A 342 -8.68 -24.24 -12.63
N GLY A 343 -8.50 -23.14 -11.89
CA GLY A 343 -7.23 -22.71 -11.34
C GLY A 343 -6.58 -23.72 -10.39
N GLU A 344 -7.32 -24.64 -9.76
CA GLU A 344 -6.73 -25.70 -8.93
C GLU A 344 -5.78 -26.61 -9.72
N LEU A 345 -6.02 -26.76 -11.04
CA LEU A 345 -5.22 -27.63 -11.91
C LEU A 345 -4.04 -26.92 -12.57
N GLY A 346 -3.98 -25.59 -12.51
CA GLY A 346 -3.03 -24.79 -13.28
C GLY A 346 -3.19 -25.01 -14.79
N ALA A 347 -2.12 -24.83 -15.56
CA ALA A 347 -2.11 -24.99 -17.00
C ALA A 347 -0.87 -25.82 -17.45
N PRO A 348 -0.88 -27.15 -17.21
CA PRO A 348 0.32 -28.00 -17.35
C PRO A 348 0.89 -28.05 -18.77
N GLU A 349 0.09 -27.78 -19.79
CA GLU A 349 0.49 -27.70 -21.21
C GLU A 349 1.57 -26.63 -21.48
N TYR A 350 1.67 -25.62 -20.61
CA TYR A 350 2.66 -24.55 -20.71
C TYR A 350 3.63 -24.53 -19.51
N ALA A 351 3.67 -25.59 -18.70
CA ALA A 351 4.65 -25.73 -17.63
C ALA A 351 6.05 -26.08 -18.21
N PRO A 352 7.16 -25.76 -17.50
CA PRO A 352 7.22 -25.07 -16.22
C PRO A 352 7.08 -23.54 -16.33
N TYR A 353 6.80 -22.91 -15.20
CA TYR A 353 6.74 -21.46 -15.02
C TYR A 353 7.83 -20.96 -14.06
N ASP A 354 8.48 -19.85 -14.35
CA ASP A 354 9.38 -19.19 -13.40
C ASP A 354 8.60 -18.57 -12.23
N ARG A 355 7.38 -18.10 -12.52
CA ARG A 355 6.49 -17.41 -11.58
C ARG A 355 5.05 -17.90 -11.72
N ILE A 356 4.37 -18.08 -10.59
CA ILE A 356 2.91 -18.22 -10.53
C ILE A 356 2.38 -17.07 -9.68
N VAL A 357 1.41 -16.32 -10.18
CA VAL A 357 0.76 -15.20 -9.49
C VAL A 357 -0.73 -15.50 -9.39
N VAL A 358 -1.23 -15.71 -8.18
CA VAL A 358 -2.65 -15.97 -7.91
C VAL A 358 -3.34 -14.65 -7.56
N THR A 359 -4.47 -14.35 -8.18
CA THR A 359 -5.24 -13.11 -7.97
C THR A 359 -6.61 -13.37 -7.33
N VAL A 360 -6.77 -14.54 -6.71
CA VAL A 360 -7.92 -14.97 -5.91
C VAL A 360 -7.47 -15.41 -4.52
N GLN A 361 -8.36 -15.36 -3.53
CA GLN A 361 -8.09 -15.86 -2.17
C GLN A 361 -8.16 -17.39 -2.16
N ALA A 362 -6.99 -18.03 -2.07
CA ALA A 362 -6.86 -19.47 -1.91
C ALA A 362 -6.85 -19.85 -0.42
N ALA A 363 -7.45 -21.00 -0.06
CA ALA A 363 -7.38 -21.54 1.30
C ALA A 363 -6.23 -22.55 1.49
N ASP A 364 -5.72 -23.08 0.38
CA ASP A 364 -4.72 -24.15 0.30
C ASP A 364 -3.87 -23.94 -0.96
N ILE A 365 -2.79 -24.71 -1.13
CA ILE A 365 -1.92 -24.67 -2.31
C ILE A 365 -1.99 -26.05 -3.01
N PRO A 366 -2.68 -26.16 -4.15
CA PRO A 366 -2.75 -27.39 -4.93
C PRO A 366 -1.37 -27.95 -5.33
N PRO A 367 -1.19 -29.28 -5.39
CA PRO A 367 0.07 -29.89 -5.83
C PRO A 367 0.45 -29.49 -7.27
N ALA A 368 -0.54 -29.16 -8.10
CA ALA A 368 -0.35 -28.66 -9.46
C ALA A 368 0.51 -27.39 -9.52
N TRP A 369 0.32 -26.44 -8.60
CA TRP A 369 1.08 -25.19 -8.60
C TRP A 369 2.55 -25.47 -8.25
N ILE A 370 2.80 -26.35 -7.28
CA ILE A 370 4.17 -26.72 -6.89
C ILE A 370 4.86 -27.51 -8.01
N SER A 371 4.14 -28.41 -8.69
CA SER A 371 4.71 -29.25 -9.75
C SER A 371 5.01 -28.47 -11.04
N GLN A 372 4.18 -27.48 -11.40
CA GLN A 372 4.33 -26.65 -12.59
C GLN A 372 5.30 -25.47 -12.40
N LEU A 373 5.65 -25.12 -11.15
CA LEU A 373 6.64 -24.08 -10.85
C LEU A 373 8.07 -24.60 -11.08
N ALA A 374 8.94 -23.83 -11.72
CA ALA A 374 10.34 -24.18 -11.94
C ALA A 374 11.11 -24.38 -10.60
N ALA A 375 12.24 -25.07 -10.64
CA ALA A 375 13.13 -25.19 -9.48
C ALA A 375 13.66 -23.80 -9.07
N GLY A 376 13.49 -23.41 -7.80
CA GLY A 376 13.77 -22.04 -7.35
C GLY A 376 12.79 -20.97 -7.87
N GLY A 377 11.75 -21.38 -8.61
CA GLY A 377 10.65 -20.50 -9.04
C GLY A 377 9.87 -19.96 -7.84
N ARG A 378 9.05 -18.92 -8.10
CA ARG A 378 8.29 -18.22 -7.05
C ARG A 378 6.78 -18.28 -7.27
N LEU A 379 6.05 -18.65 -6.21
CA LEU A 379 4.60 -18.50 -6.12
C LEU A 379 4.26 -17.24 -5.33
N VAL A 380 3.39 -16.38 -5.85
CA VAL A 380 2.76 -15.28 -5.10
C VAL A 380 1.28 -15.58 -4.96
N VAL A 381 0.81 -15.79 -3.73
CA VAL A 381 -0.56 -16.24 -3.45
C VAL A 381 -1.22 -15.47 -2.31
N PRO A 382 -2.46 -14.98 -2.48
CA PRO A 382 -3.34 -14.53 -1.40
C PRO A 382 -3.84 -15.73 -0.58
N LEU A 383 -2.97 -16.28 0.28
CA LEU A 383 -3.27 -17.44 1.09
C LEU A 383 -4.06 -17.05 2.33
N ARG A 384 -5.16 -17.76 2.58
CA ARG A 384 -5.93 -17.68 3.82
C ARG A 384 -5.37 -18.65 4.86
N MET A 385 -5.08 -18.14 6.05
CA MET A 385 -4.60 -18.89 7.20
C MET A 385 -5.41 -18.46 8.43
N ARG A 386 -6.20 -19.38 8.99
CA ARG A 386 -7.03 -19.15 10.18
C ARG A 386 -7.90 -17.89 10.05
N GLY A 387 -8.54 -17.75 8.90
CA GLY A 387 -9.47 -16.68 8.53
C GLY A 387 -8.81 -15.42 7.98
N MET A 388 -7.51 -15.21 8.21
CA MET A 388 -6.77 -14.04 7.71
C MET A 388 -6.16 -14.33 6.34
N THR A 389 -6.22 -13.35 5.43
CA THR A 389 -5.52 -13.42 4.14
C THR A 389 -4.25 -12.57 4.18
N ARG A 390 -3.18 -13.08 3.56
CA ARG A 390 -1.97 -12.33 3.22
C ARG A 390 -1.54 -12.69 1.82
N SER A 391 -0.96 -11.75 1.08
CA SER A 391 -0.25 -12.07 -0.15
C SER A 391 1.15 -12.51 0.24
N ILE A 392 1.45 -13.79 0.02
CA ILE A 392 2.71 -14.40 0.42
C ILE A 392 3.51 -14.74 -0.84
N ALA A 393 4.78 -14.33 -0.86
CA ALA A 393 5.74 -14.77 -1.84
C ALA A 393 6.53 -15.95 -1.28
N PHE A 394 6.42 -17.10 -1.95
CA PHE A 394 7.14 -18.33 -1.63
C PHE A 394 8.16 -18.66 -2.71
N VAL A 395 9.37 -19.06 -2.32
CA VAL A 395 10.35 -19.69 -3.20
C VAL A 395 10.22 -21.21 -3.10
N ARG A 396 10.27 -21.90 -4.24
CA ARG A 396 10.24 -23.37 -4.29
C ARG A 396 11.58 -23.98 -3.88
N ASP A 397 11.55 -24.83 -2.87
CA ASP A 397 12.67 -25.66 -2.43
C ASP A 397 12.25 -27.13 -2.42
N GLY A 398 12.62 -27.88 -3.46
CA GLY A 398 12.18 -29.27 -3.66
C GLY A 398 10.66 -29.40 -3.78
N THR A 399 10.03 -29.97 -2.75
CA THR A 399 8.57 -30.14 -2.60
C THR A 399 7.93 -29.16 -1.63
N ARG A 400 8.73 -28.34 -0.91
CA ARG A 400 8.23 -27.31 0.00
C ARG A 400 8.29 -25.92 -0.64
N LEU A 401 7.53 -25.01 -0.04
CA LEU A 401 7.49 -23.59 -0.37
C LEU A 401 7.90 -22.79 0.85
N VAL A 402 8.83 -21.85 0.69
CA VAL A 402 9.45 -21.10 1.80
C VAL A 402 9.21 -19.59 1.60
N SER A 403 8.57 -18.92 2.56
CA SER A 403 8.16 -17.52 2.41
C SER A 403 9.33 -16.55 2.55
N ASP A 404 9.43 -15.54 1.68
CA ASP A 404 10.36 -14.41 1.82
C ASP A 404 9.68 -13.04 1.98
N ARG A 405 8.40 -12.90 1.62
CA ARG A 405 7.58 -11.70 1.84
C ARG A 405 6.14 -12.07 2.18
N VAL A 406 5.54 -11.28 3.06
CA VAL A 406 4.13 -11.37 3.49
C VAL A 406 3.60 -9.94 3.56
N GLU A 407 2.47 -9.66 2.89
CA GLU A 407 1.83 -8.33 2.84
C GLU A 407 0.31 -8.48 3.06
N LEU A 408 -0.35 -7.52 3.72
CA LEU A 408 -1.81 -7.51 3.89
C LEU A 408 -2.55 -7.26 2.56
N CYS A 409 -3.51 -8.13 2.23
CA CYS A 409 -4.39 -7.99 1.07
C CYS A 409 -5.79 -8.57 1.33
N GLY A 410 -6.72 -8.27 0.42
CA GLY A 410 -8.02 -8.92 0.31
C GLY A 410 -8.34 -9.17 -1.16
N PHE A 411 -9.01 -10.29 -1.44
CA PHE A 411 -9.33 -10.78 -2.78
C PHE A 411 -10.68 -11.51 -2.77
N VAL A 412 -11.31 -11.66 -3.94
CA VAL A 412 -12.47 -12.53 -4.13
C VAL A 412 -12.11 -13.99 -3.85
N PRO A 413 -13.03 -14.84 -3.34
CA PRO A 413 -12.73 -16.23 -3.02
C PRO A 413 -12.40 -17.04 -4.28
N MET A 414 -11.46 -17.99 -4.15
CA MET A 414 -11.24 -19.01 -5.17
C MET A 414 -12.50 -19.88 -5.36
N GLN A 415 -12.80 -20.20 -6.61
CA GLN A 415 -13.92 -21.04 -7.05
C GLN A 415 -13.40 -22.36 -7.64
N GLY A 416 -14.30 -23.29 -7.98
CA GLY A 416 -13.91 -24.60 -8.55
C GLY A 416 -13.54 -25.63 -7.48
N ALA A 417 -12.67 -26.58 -7.82
CA ALA A 417 -12.23 -27.66 -6.94
C ALA A 417 -11.51 -27.16 -5.67
N GLY A 418 -10.92 -25.96 -5.73
CA GLY A 418 -10.29 -25.28 -4.61
C GLY A 418 -11.23 -24.37 -3.78
N GLU A 419 -12.53 -24.37 -4.06
CA GLU A 419 -13.49 -23.56 -3.31
C GLU A 419 -13.54 -24.01 -1.83
N ASN A 420 -13.20 -23.09 -0.93
CA ASN A 420 -13.37 -23.29 0.51
C ASN A 420 -14.08 -22.05 1.09
N ARG A 421 -15.40 -22.13 1.18
CA ARG A 421 -16.25 -21.06 1.72
C ARG A 421 -16.10 -20.96 3.23
N MET A 422 -15.76 -19.76 3.69
CA MET A 422 -15.69 -19.40 5.10
C MET A 422 -17.08 -19.53 5.76
N ARG A 423 -17.16 -20.29 6.85
CA ARG A 423 -18.42 -20.49 7.59
C ARG A 423 -18.68 -19.30 8.51
N LEU A 424 -19.95 -18.95 8.71
CA LEU A 424 -20.36 -17.84 9.58
C LEU A 424 -21.18 -18.37 10.76
N ALA A 425 -20.73 -18.12 11.99
CA ALA A 425 -21.52 -18.31 13.20
C ALA A 425 -22.11 -16.96 13.65
N VAL A 426 -23.43 -16.81 13.50
CA VAL A 426 -24.11 -15.51 13.66
C VAL A 426 -24.49 -15.27 15.12
N LEU A 427 -23.79 -14.32 15.75
CA LEU A 427 -23.98 -13.95 17.14
C LEU A 427 -25.12 -12.92 17.32
N HIS A 428 -25.34 -12.06 16.33
CA HIS A 428 -26.44 -11.10 16.27
C HIS A 428 -26.91 -10.95 14.83
N ASP A 429 -28.22 -11.00 14.61
CA ASP A 429 -28.88 -11.12 13.29
C ASP A 429 -29.96 -10.04 13.05
N ALA A 430 -30.03 -9.00 13.90
CA ALA A 430 -30.87 -7.86 13.61
C ALA A 430 -30.38 -7.14 12.32
N ALA A 431 -31.31 -6.85 11.42
CA ALA A 431 -31.01 -6.34 10.09
C ALA A 431 -30.18 -5.05 10.11
N GLY A 432 -29.02 -5.06 9.45
CA GLY A 432 -28.07 -3.95 9.41
C GLY A 432 -27.15 -3.85 10.63
N GLU A 433 -27.37 -4.65 11.67
CA GLU A 433 -26.54 -4.75 12.88
C GLU A 433 -25.77 -6.07 12.96
N GLU A 434 -25.68 -6.86 11.89
CA GLU A 434 -25.25 -8.25 11.99
C GLU A 434 -23.81 -8.39 12.56
N ILE A 435 -23.64 -9.32 13.51
CA ILE A 435 -22.36 -9.72 14.11
C ILE A 435 -22.19 -11.22 13.89
N ALA A 436 -21.06 -11.61 13.30
CA ALA A 436 -20.75 -13.01 13.07
C ALA A 436 -19.26 -13.32 13.26
N LEU A 437 -18.98 -14.55 13.69
CA LEU A 437 -17.63 -15.12 13.66
C LEU A 437 -17.40 -15.80 12.30
N ARG A 438 -16.29 -15.44 11.66
CA ARG A 438 -15.76 -16.07 10.47
C ARG A 438 -14.89 -17.26 10.87
N LEU A 439 -15.33 -18.45 10.52
CA LEU A 439 -14.67 -19.72 10.82
C LEU A 439 -13.94 -20.23 9.56
N ASP A 440 -12.66 -20.56 9.73
CA ASP A 440 -11.77 -21.15 8.73
C ASP A 440 -11.05 -22.31 9.44
N ASP A 441 -11.61 -23.51 9.35
CA ASP A 441 -11.22 -24.73 10.10
C ASP A 441 -11.13 -24.55 11.62
N HIS A 442 -11.98 -23.68 12.17
CA HIS A 442 -12.18 -23.51 13.61
C HIS A 442 -13.29 -24.45 14.13
N PRO A 443 -13.24 -24.87 15.41
CA PRO A 443 -14.34 -25.61 16.03
C PRO A 443 -15.67 -24.86 15.97
N ASP A 444 -16.77 -25.59 15.86
CA ASP A 444 -18.12 -25.03 15.86
C ASP A 444 -18.43 -24.42 17.24
N PRO A 445 -18.68 -23.10 17.33
CA PRO A 445 -18.98 -22.44 18.60
C PRO A 445 -20.43 -22.72 19.03
N ASP A 446 -20.67 -22.78 20.34
CA ASP A 446 -22.02 -22.69 20.90
C ASP A 446 -22.56 -21.26 20.66
N THR A 447 -23.16 -21.10 19.48
CA THR A 447 -23.61 -19.82 18.96
C THR A 447 -24.74 -19.24 19.81
N ARG A 448 -25.49 -20.07 20.54
CA ARG A 448 -26.49 -19.62 21.52
C ARG A 448 -25.79 -19.03 22.74
N ALA A 449 -24.86 -19.76 23.35
CA ALA A 449 -24.13 -19.27 24.51
C ALA A 449 -23.30 -18.01 24.20
N LEU A 450 -22.73 -17.89 23.00
CA LEU A 450 -22.01 -16.67 22.58
C LEU A 450 -22.95 -15.48 22.30
N ARG A 451 -24.20 -15.72 21.87
CA ARG A 451 -25.24 -14.69 21.76
C ARG A 451 -25.72 -14.22 23.13
N ASP A 452 -25.91 -15.14 24.07
CA ASP A 452 -26.21 -14.81 25.46
C ASP A 452 -25.03 -14.02 26.08
N ALA A 453 -23.78 -14.38 25.75
CA ALA A 453 -22.58 -13.66 26.17
C ALA A 453 -22.51 -12.20 25.67
N LEU A 454 -22.94 -11.89 24.43
CA LEU A 454 -23.05 -10.51 23.94
C LEU A 454 -23.96 -9.61 24.79
N SER A 455 -24.89 -10.20 25.55
CA SER A 455 -25.80 -9.47 26.45
C SER A 455 -25.22 -9.23 27.85
N THR A 456 -24.02 -9.76 28.13
CA THR A 456 -23.36 -9.63 29.44
C THR A 456 -22.54 -8.34 29.56
N PRO A 457 -22.25 -7.86 30.79
CA PRO A 457 -21.36 -6.72 30.99
C PRO A 457 -19.95 -6.98 30.45
N ARG A 458 -19.50 -6.12 29.53
CA ARG A 458 -18.15 -6.20 28.93
C ARG A 458 -17.03 -6.13 29.97
N ALA A 459 -16.11 -7.10 29.93
CA ALA A 459 -14.85 -7.04 30.69
C ALA A 459 -13.77 -6.39 29.81
N GLN A 460 -13.06 -5.38 30.33
CA GLN A 460 -11.96 -4.72 29.62
C GLN A 460 -10.62 -5.05 30.27
N THR A 461 -9.67 -5.55 29.48
CA THR A 461 -8.28 -5.75 29.91
C THR A 461 -7.35 -4.99 28.98
N TRP A 462 -6.58 -4.06 29.55
CA TRP A 462 -5.61 -3.24 28.83
C TRP A 462 -4.22 -3.86 28.94
N SER A 463 -3.45 -3.83 27.84
CA SER A 463 -2.20 -4.59 27.75
C SER A 463 -0.98 -3.85 28.29
N GLY A 464 -1.02 -2.51 28.38
CA GLY A 464 0.16 -1.64 28.53
C GLY A 464 0.91 -1.36 27.22
N VAL A 465 0.66 -2.13 26.15
CA VAL A 465 1.33 -2.00 24.86
C VAL A 465 0.74 -0.83 24.08
N THR A 466 1.60 0.07 23.61
CA THR A 466 1.19 1.23 22.80
C THR A 466 1.75 1.19 21.38
N VAL A 467 0.92 1.57 20.41
CA VAL A 467 1.21 1.60 18.98
C VAL A 467 0.99 3.00 18.41
N ALA A 468 1.66 3.37 17.31
CA ALA A 468 1.31 4.59 16.58
C ALA A 468 -0.03 4.41 15.83
N GLY A 469 -0.73 5.52 15.56
CA GLY A 469 -1.97 5.48 14.76
C GLY A 469 -1.81 4.87 13.36
N GLU A 470 -0.63 5.05 12.75
CA GLU A 470 -0.28 4.54 11.42
C GLU A 470 0.51 3.20 11.47
N GLU A 471 0.60 2.54 12.63
CA GLU A 471 1.36 1.31 12.79
C GLU A 471 0.55 0.08 12.37
N SER A 472 1.06 -0.69 11.40
CA SER A 472 0.42 -1.93 10.96
C SER A 472 0.39 -2.97 12.09
N LEU A 473 -0.80 -3.49 12.38
CA LEU A 473 -1.00 -4.56 13.34
C LEU A 473 -1.03 -5.96 12.68
N GLU A 474 -0.67 -6.06 11.41
CA GLU A 474 -0.81 -7.31 10.64
C GLU A 474 0.07 -8.46 11.17
N HIS A 475 1.22 -8.13 11.77
CA HIS A 475 2.09 -9.09 12.44
C HIS A 475 1.54 -9.51 13.80
N LEU A 476 0.93 -8.60 14.57
CA LEU A 476 0.24 -8.96 15.80
C LEU A 476 -0.91 -9.92 15.52
N ASP A 477 -1.71 -9.64 14.49
CA ASP A 477 -2.82 -10.52 14.09
C ASP A 477 -2.33 -11.94 13.74
N LEU A 478 -1.19 -12.04 13.03
CA LEU A 478 -0.55 -13.31 12.70
C LEU A 478 0.06 -14.01 13.92
N TRP A 479 0.65 -13.27 14.87
CA TRP A 479 1.14 -13.81 16.13
C TRP A 479 -0.01 -14.44 16.93
N LEU A 480 -1.11 -13.70 17.10
CA LEU A 480 -2.26 -14.17 17.86
C LEU A 480 -2.80 -15.48 17.27
N ALA A 481 -2.89 -15.62 15.95
CA ALA A 481 -3.33 -16.87 15.32
C ALA A 481 -2.29 -18.01 15.39
N THR A 482 -1.03 -17.70 15.68
CA THR A 482 0.01 -18.69 15.99
C THR A 482 -0.13 -19.17 17.44
N ALA A 483 -0.28 -18.23 18.38
CA ALA A 483 -0.30 -18.49 19.82
C ALA A 483 -1.63 -19.07 20.34
N LEU A 484 -2.77 -18.73 19.73
CA LEU A 484 -4.10 -19.07 20.24
C LEU A 484 -4.85 -20.06 19.34
N ASP A 485 -5.36 -21.15 19.93
CA ASP A 485 -5.92 -22.30 19.22
C ASP A 485 -7.30 -22.06 18.57
N ASN A 486 -8.16 -21.23 19.18
CA ASN A 486 -9.51 -20.94 18.68
C ASN A 486 -9.71 -19.42 18.52
N LEU A 487 -9.28 -18.88 17.38
CA LEU A 487 -9.20 -17.44 17.12
C LEU A 487 -9.91 -17.02 15.81
N PRO A 488 -11.23 -17.25 15.67
CA PRO A 488 -11.96 -16.78 14.51
C PRO A 488 -11.94 -15.25 14.37
N LEU A 489 -12.27 -14.74 13.18
CA LEU A 489 -12.39 -13.30 12.96
C LEU A 489 -13.84 -12.85 13.19
N MET A 490 -14.08 -11.97 14.16
CA MET A 490 -15.39 -11.33 14.33
C MET A 490 -15.55 -10.21 13.31
N ALA A 491 -16.63 -10.27 12.54
CA ALA A 491 -17.11 -9.19 11.68
C ALA A 491 -18.40 -8.60 12.28
N ALA A 492 -18.55 -7.28 12.18
CA ALA A 492 -19.72 -6.55 12.68
C ALA A 492 -20.05 -5.36 11.76
N LYS A 493 -21.33 -5.14 11.49
CA LYS A 493 -21.79 -3.97 10.72
C LYS A 493 -21.58 -2.63 11.45
N PRO A 494 -21.57 -1.50 10.74
CA PRO A 494 -21.48 -0.17 11.35
C PRO A 494 -22.50 0.10 12.46
N ALA A 495 -23.80 -0.16 12.24
CA ALA A 495 -24.85 0.12 13.23
C ALA A 495 -24.68 -0.68 14.54
N ALA A 496 -24.17 -1.91 14.47
CA ALA A 496 -23.85 -2.73 15.65
C ALA A 496 -22.79 -2.07 16.54
N ARG A 497 -21.83 -1.37 15.92
CA ARG A 497 -20.73 -0.66 16.58
C ARG A 497 -21.20 0.68 17.14
N GLU A 498 -22.05 1.39 16.40
CA GLU A 498 -22.68 2.65 16.82
C GLU A 498 -23.60 2.44 18.04
N ARG A 499 -24.33 1.33 18.09
CA ARG A 499 -25.08 0.88 19.28
C ARG A 499 -24.22 0.37 20.44
N GLY A 500 -22.91 0.20 20.23
CA GLY A 500 -21.97 -0.24 21.26
C GLY A 500 -22.03 -1.72 21.63
N LEU A 501 -22.69 -2.58 20.83
CA LEU A 501 -22.73 -4.04 21.04
C LEU A 501 -21.32 -4.63 21.02
N VAL A 502 -20.49 -4.14 20.08
CA VAL A 502 -19.06 -4.43 20.00
C VAL A 502 -18.28 -3.17 19.63
N ALA A 503 -17.03 -3.08 20.09
CA ALA A 503 -16.17 -1.90 19.88
C ALA A 503 -15.31 -1.96 18.60
N SER A 504 -15.57 -2.93 17.71
CA SER A 504 -14.68 -3.27 16.59
C SER A 504 -14.32 -2.07 15.70
N ALA A 505 -13.12 -2.07 15.15
CA ALA A 505 -12.59 -0.99 14.28
C ALA A 505 -12.30 -1.44 12.83
N SER A 506 -12.43 -2.73 12.51
CA SER A 506 -11.88 -3.32 11.28
C SER A 506 -12.94 -3.89 10.33
N PRO A 507 -13.03 -3.42 9.06
CA PRO A 507 -13.90 -4.01 8.03
C PRO A 507 -13.52 -5.45 7.63
N ILE A 508 -12.23 -5.80 7.73
CA ILE A 508 -11.72 -7.14 7.41
C ILE A 508 -11.93 -8.15 8.55
N GLY A 509 -12.48 -7.70 9.69
CA GLY A 509 -12.70 -8.49 10.90
C GLY A 509 -11.61 -8.27 11.96
N VAL A 510 -11.86 -8.77 13.17
CA VAL A 510 -10.94 -8.65 14.32
C VAL A 510 -10.69 -10.03 14.93
N PRO A 511 -9.43 -10.41 15.22
CA PRO A 511 -9.13 -11.66 15.92
C PRO A 511 -9.86 -11.74 17.26
N THR A 512 -10.59 -12.83 17.44
CA THR A 512 -11.52 -13.04 18.54
C THR A 512 -11.29 -14.42 19.14
N LEU A 513 -10.73 -14.48 20.34
CA LEU A 513 -10.50 -15.71 21.08
C LEU A 513 -11.84 -16.23 21.60
N VAL A 514 -12.18 -17.48 21.30
CA VAL A 514 -13.42 -18.14 21.77
C VAL A 514 -13.07 -19.29 22.70
N ASP A 515 -13.67 -19.30 23.88
CA ASP A 515 -13.50 -20.33 24.91
C ASP A 515 -14.84 -20.68 25.54
N GLY A 516 -15.40 -21.83 25.14
CA GLY A 516 -16.73 -22.29 25.54
C GLY A 516 -17.81 -21.24 25.29
N ALA A 517 -18.51 -20.84 26.36
CA ALA A 517 -19.55 -19.82 26.37
C ALA A 517 -19.02 -18.38 26.46
N SER A 518 -17.74 -18.13 26.23
CA SER A 518 -17.12 -16.80 26.38
C SER A 518 -16.20 -16.48 25.21
N PHE A 519 -16.01 -15.20 24.94
CA PHE A 519 -15.11 -14.75 23.88
C PHE A 519 -14.48 -13.40 24.22
N ALA A 520 -13.32 -13.10 23.65
CA ALA A 520 -12.72 -11.78 23.72
C ALA A 520 -12.07 -11.37 22.40
N TYR A 521 -12.19 -10.09 22.04
CA TYR A 521 -11.63 -9.53 20.80
C TYR A 521 -10.72 -8.34 21.08
N ARG A 522 -9.75 -8.10 20.18
CA ARG A 522 -8.83 -6.96 20.28
C ARG A 522 -9.59 -5.63 20.21
N THR A 523 -9.23 -4.69 21.09
CA THR A 523 -9.65 -3.29 21.07
C THR A 523 -8.44 -2.36 21.20
N SER A 524 -8.64 -1.07 21.01
CA SER A 524 -7.68 -0.04 21.40
C SER A 524 -8.37 1.12 22.14
N ARG A 525 -7.57 1.96 22.82
CA ARG A 525 -7.98 3.27 23.35
C ARG A 525 -6.92 4.33 23.06
N ARG A 526 -7.31 5.60 23.02
CA ARG A 526 -6.35 6.72 22.96
C ARG A 526 -5.55 6.76 24.27
N THR A 527 -4.28 7.11 24.17
CA THR A 527 -3.44 7.46 25.33
C THR A 527 -3.38 8.99 25.51
N ASP A 528 -2.69 9.45 26.54
CA ASP A 528 -2.39 10.88 26.73
C ASP A 528 -1.49 11.46 25.62
N HIS A 529 -0.78 10.61 24.88
CA HIS A 529 -0.06 11.01 23.67
C HIS A 529 -1.01 10.96 22.44
N PRO A 530 -1.16 12.07 21.69
CA PRO A 530 -2.25 12.22 20.70
C PRO A 530 -2.21 11.22 19.55
N ASP A 531 -1.01 10.76 19.19
CA ASP A 531 -0.71 9.86 18.06
C ASP A 531 -0.51 8.38 18.49
N ARG A 532 -0.76 8.07 19.77
CA ARG A 532 -0.56 6.73 20.35
C ARG A 532 -1.86 6.13 20.88
N PHE A 533 -2.01 4.84 20.62
CA PHE A 533 -3.13 4.04 21.08
C PHE A 533 -2.62 2.87 21.93
N GLU A 534 -3.26 2.61 23.06
CA GLU A 534 -3.01 1.42 23.84
C GLU A 534 -3.88 0.27 23.34
N LEU A 535 -3.27 -0.91 23.16
CA LEU A 535 -3.97 -2.13 22.78
C LEU A 535 -4.57 -2.84 24.01
N GLY A 536 -5.69 -3.53 23.79
CA GLY A 536 -6.32 -4.33 24.84
C GLY A 536 -7.30 -5.35 24.27
N ALA A 537 -8.08 -5.95 25.14
CA ALA A 537 -9.13 -6.90 24.82
C ALA A 537 -10.44 -6.52 25.51
N ILE A 538 -11.56 -6.76 24.82
CA ILE A 538 -12.91 -6.76 25.42
C ILE A 538 -13.42 -8.19 25.41
N GLY A 539 -13.76 -8.69 26.60
CA GLY A 539 -14.34 -10.00 26.81
C GLY A 539 -15.82 -9.97 27.18
N HIS A 540 -16.51 -11.03 26.80
CA HIS A 540 -17.95 -11.27 26.97
C HIS A 540 -18.20 -12.69 27.49
N GLY A 541 -19.30 -12.89 28.22
CA GLY A 541 -19.70 -14.19 28.77
C GLY A 541 -19.14 -14.48 30.17
N PRO A 542 -19.49 -15.63 30.77
CA PRO A 542 -19.17 -15.98 32.16
C PRO A 542 -17.67 -15.97 32.49
N GLN A 543 -16.79 -16.20 31.51
CA GLN A 543 -15.33 -16.15 31.65
C GLN A 543 -14.71 -14.97 30.88
N GLY A 544 -15.50 -14.01 30.40
CA GLY A 544 -15.05 -12.95 29.50
C GLY A 544 -13.79 -12.21 29.98
N LYS A 545 -13.68 -11.92 31.28
CA LYS A 545 -12.48 -11.31 31.86
C LYS A 545 -11.21 -12.17 31.68
N ALA A 546 -11.28 -13.48 31.97
CA ALA A 546 -10.14 -14.39 31.83
C ALA A 546 -9.74 -14.58 30.36
N VAL A 547 -10.71 -14.64 29.44
CA VAL A 547 -10.46 -14.71 28.00
C VAL A 547 -9.80 -13.41 27.49
N ALA A 548 -10.23 -12.24 27.98
CA ALA A 548 -9.61 -10.96 27.69
C ALA A 548 -8.19 -10.83 28.28
N GLU A 549 -7.95 -11.36 29.48
CA GLU A 549 -6.63 -11.40 30.11
C GLU A 549 -5.63 -12.27 29.34
N ARG A 550 -6.07 -13.42 28.81
CA ARG A 550 -5.26 -14.25 27.89
C ARG A 550 -4.93 -13.52 26.60
N LEU A 551 -5.92 -12.92 25.94
CA LEU A 551 -5.68 -12.16 24.70
C LEU A 551 -4.74 -10.96 24.94
N ALA A 552 -4.88 -10.26 26.06
CA ALA A 552 -3.97 -9.17 26.45
C ALA A 552 -2.57 -9.66 26.86
N ALA A 553 -2.42 -10.89 27.35
CA ALA A 553 -1.12 -11.51 27.60
C ALA A 553 -0.36 -11.79 26.30
N GLU A 554 -1.05 -12.28 25.27
CA GLU A 554 -0.44 -12.50 23.95
C GLU A 554 -0.06 -11.20 23.24
N ILE A 555 -0.82 -10.11 23.44
CA ILE A 555 -0.43 -8.78 22.97
C ILE A 555 0.89 -8.33 23.63
N ARG A 556 1.09 -8.62 24.94
CA ARG A 556 2.36 -8.33 25.64
C ARG A 556 3.51 -9.24 25.22
N ALA A 557 3.24 -10.52 24.94
CA ALA A 557 4.24 -11.45 24.43
C ALA A 557 4.75 -10.99 23.06
N TRP A 558 3.82 -10.65 22.15
CA TRP A 558 4.16 -10.05 20.85
C TRP A 558 5.02 -8.79 21.00
N ASP A 559 4.62 -7.83 21.86
CA ASP A 559 5.35 -6.57 22.02
C ASP A 559 6.80 -6.78 22.48
N ARG A 560 7.00 -7.71 23.42
CA ARG A 560 8.30 -8.02 24.02
C ARG A 560 9.20 -8.83 23.07
N ASP A 561 8.64 -9.85 22.42
CA ASP A 561 9.43 -10.92 21.78
C ASP A 561 9.34 -10.90 20.24
N HIS A 562 8.28 -10.33 19.64
CA HIS A 562 7.97 -10.54 18.21
C HIS A 562 7.63 -9.27 17.40
N ARG A 563 7.42 -8.11 18.02
CA ARG A 563 7.05 -6.85 17.33
C ARG A 563 8.11 -6.35 16.33
N GLY A 564 9.38 -6.65 16.58
CA GLY A 564 10.49 -6.40 15.65
C GLY A 564 10.73 -7.50 14.61
N HIS A 565 10.03 -8.63 14.72
CA HIS A 565 10.26 -9.82 13.91
C HIS A 565 9.18 -9.99 12.82
N ARG A 566 9.44 -10.93 11.89
CA ARG A 566 8.48 -11.37 10.88
C ARG A 566 8.27 -12.86 11.05
N ALA A 567 7.02 -13.32 10.90
CA ALA A 567 6.74 -14.73 10.81
C ALA A 567 7.44 -15.34 9.59
N HIS A 568 7.93 -16.57 9.75
CA HIS A 568 8.35 -17.41 8.66
C HIS A 568 7.25 -18.44 8.37
N ILE A 569 6.89 -18.59 7.10
CA ILE A 569 5.80 -19.47 6.66
C ILE A 569 6.38 -20.49 5.69
N GLU A 570 6.27 -21.76 6.03
CA GLU A 570 6.59 -22.87 5.14
C GLU A 570 5.30 -23.61 4.75
N VAL A 571 5.24 -24.10 3.52
CA VAL A 571 4.16 -24.99 3.08
C VAL A 571 4.75 -26.32 2.63
N HIS A 572 4.26 -27.38 3.24
CA HIS A 572 4.68 -28.76 3.05
C HIS A 572 3.52 -29.59 2.49
N PRO A 573 3.74 -30.68 1.75
CA PRO A 573 2.67 -31.60 1.36
C PRO A 573 1.89 -32.15 2.57
N ALA A 574 0.58 -32.40 2.43
CA ALA A 574 -0.28 -32.89 3.53
C ALA A 574 0.23 -34.17 4.21
N GLY A 575 0.96 -35.03 3.48
CA GLY A 575 1.54 -36.27 4.01
C GLY A 575 2.88 -36.13 4.74
N THR A 576 3.44 -34.92 4.89
CA THR A 576 4.73 -34.71 5.56
C THR A 576 4.64 -35.04 7.06
N PRO A 577 5.48 -35.94 7.62
CA PRO A 577 5.47 -36.27 9.05
C PRO A 577 5.84 -35.10 9.96
N ASP A 578 5.31 -35.09 11.19
CA ASP A 578 5.61 -34.05 12.20
C ASP A 578 7.11 -33.89 12.47
N SER A 579 7.88 -34.98 12.42
CA SER A 579 9.33 -34.99 12.60
C SER A 579 10.13 -34.30 11.48
N GLN A 580 9.47 -33.92 10.39
CA GLN A 580 10.04 -33.19 9.26
C GLN A 580 9.54 -31.73 9.17
N LEU A 581 8.57 -31.34 10.00
CA LEU A 581 8.10 -29.96 10.06
C LEU A 581 8.99 -29.11 10.99
N PRO A 582 9.19 -27.81 10.69
CA PRO A 582 9.82 -26.89 11.64
C PRO A 582 8.90 -26.65 12.85
N SER A 583 9.49 -26.23 13.97
CA SER A 583 8.73 -25.86 15.17
C SER A 583 7.88 -24.61 14.90
N GLY A 584 6.57 -24.73 15.02
CA GLY A 584 5.63 -23.63 14.79
C GLY A 584 4.18 -24.06 14.87
N ARG A 585 3.25 -23.15 14.55
CA ARG A 585 1.83 -23.46 14.39
C ARG A 585 1.63 -24.16 13.06
N VAL A 586 1.23 -25.43 13.10
CA VAL A 586 0.77 -26.16 11.91
C VAL A 586 -0.71 -25.86 11.66
N ILE A 587 -1.07 -25.62 10.40
CA ILE A 587 -2.42 -25.51 9.87
C ILE A 587 -2.56 -26.62 8.83
N GLU A 588 -3.38 -27.62 9.15
CA GLU A 588 -3.69 -28.71 8.22
C GLU A 588 -4.69 -28.23 7.16
N ARG A 589 -4.44 -28.57 5.89
CA ARG A 589 -5.34 -28.37 4.76
C ARG A 589 -5.44 -29.66 3.94
N ARG A 590 -6.21 -29.65 2.84
CA ARG A 590 -6.49 -30.83 2.00
C ARG A 590 -5.24 -31.33 1.28
N HIS A 591 -4.43 -30.41 0.77
CA HIS A 591 -3.26 -30.67 -0.04
C HIS A 591 -1.95 -30.40 0.70
N THR A 592 -1.98 -29.53 1.72
CA THR A 592 -0.77 -29.04 2.41
C THR A 592 -0.87 -28.97 3.94
N ARG A 593 0.30 -28.91 4.58
CA ARG A 593 0.50 -28.49 5.97
C ARG A 593 1.22 -27.13 5.93
N VAL A 594 0.58 -26.07 6.38
CA VAL A 594 1.17 -24.72 6.45
C VAL A 594 1.73 -24.51 7.85
N VAL A 595 3.02 -24.23 7.97
CA VAL A 595 3.67 -24.00 9.27
C VAL A 595 4.05 -22.54 9.41
N ILE A 596 3.57 -21.89 10.48
CA ILE A 596 3.90 -20.51 10.84
C ILE A 596 4.82 -20.54 12.07
N SER A 597 6.04 -20.03 11.91
CA SER A 597 7.07 -19.97 12.95
C SER A 597 7.54 -18.54 13.16
N TRP A 598 8.16 -18.27 14.32
CA TRP A 598 8.69 -16.97 14.70
C TRP A 598 10.17 -17.13 15.14
N PRO A 599 11.06 -16.16 14.83
CA PRO A 599 12.46 -16.18 15.25
C PRO A 599 12.64 -16.08 16.77
#